data_AF-E3JW39-F1
#
_entry.id   AF-E3JW39-F1
#
_cell.length_a   1.000
_cell.length_b   1.000
_cell.length_c   1.000
_cell.angle_alpha   90.00
_cell.angle_beta   90.00
_cell.angle_gamma   90.00
#
_symmetry.space_group_name_H-M   'P 1'
#
loop_
_entity.id
_entity.type
_entity.pdbx_description
1 polymer ?
#
loop_
_entity_poly.entity_id
_entity_poly.type
_entity_poly.pdbx_seq_one_letter_code
_entity_poly.pdbx_strand_id
1 'polypeptide(L)'
;MTNEQILGELGWTIQIISDLTGKVPRFFRPPYGNIDNRVRAIAKYVFGLETVIWNYDSVDWGLNQTYATGDQVDVPDPSSAPSLDQVVESVERFAIQTQAGLILQHELSREAVEAFRRSWATVSQQNFRAFGPLPVCLDAGESEWYQ
;
A
#
# COMPACT_ATOMS: atom_id res chain seq x y z
N MET A 1 -8.12 -2.78 -19.46
CA MET A 1 -8.21 -1.33 -19.22
C MET A 1 -7.53 -0.57 -20.37
N THR A 2 -8.25 0.36 -21.01
CA THR A 2 -7.72 1.22 -22.09
C THR A 2 -6.87 2.36 -21.53
N ASN A 3 -6.18 3.12 -22.39
CA ASN A 3 -5.38 4.27 -21.98
C ASN A 3 -6.26 5.39 -21.38
N GLU A 4 -7.42 5.62 -21.96
CA GLU A 4 -8.40 6.62 -21.52
C GLU A 4 -8.99 6.26 -20.15
N GLN A 5 -9.20 4.96 -19.91
CA GLN A 5 -9.61 4.49 -18.58
C GLN A 5 -8.50 4.71 -17.55
N ILE A 6 -7.23 4.38 -17.87
CA ILE A 6 -6.09 4.66 -16.97
C ILE A 6 -5.99 6.17 -16.66
N LEU A 7 -6.11 7.01 -17.68
CA LEU A 7 -6.10 8.46 -17.53
C LEU A 7 -7.23 8.94 -16.62
N GLY A 8 -8.45 8.42 -16.83
CA GLY A 8 -9.63 8.75 -16.04
C GLY A 8 -9.50 8.35 -14.58
N GLU A 9 -9.13 7.10 -14.29
CA GLU A 9 -8.97 6.59 -12.92
C GLU A 9 -7.97 7.44 -12.13
N LEU A 10 -6.76 7.66 -12.67
CA LEU A 10 -5.74 8.46 -12.00
C LEU A 10 -6.17 9.93 -11.87
N GLY A 11 -6.68 10.53 -12.94
CA GLY A 11 -7.05 11.94 -12.97
C GLY A 11 -8.19 12.28 -12.02
N TRP A 12 -9.25 11.47 -11.97
CA TRP A 12 -10.39 11.71 -11.07
C TRP A 12 -10.00 11.52 -9.61
N THR A 13 -9.16 10.52 -9.28
CA THR A 13 -8.63 10.36 -7.92
C THR A 13 -7.77 11.54 -7.50
N ILE A 14 -6.88 12.04 -8.37
CA ILE A 14 -6.06 13.21 -8.08
C ILE A 14 -6.93 14.44 -7.86
N GLN A 15 -7.94 14.64 -8.72
CA GLN A 15 -8.84 15.80 -8.64
C GLN A 15 -9.57 15.84 -7.29
N ILE A 16 -10.20 14.75 -6.87
CA ILE A 16 -10.94 14.75 -5.60
C ILE A 16 -10.02 14.95 -4.38
N ILE A 17 -8.80 14.41 -4.41
CA ILE A 17 -7.81 14.66 -3.35
C ILE A 17 -7.43 16.14 -3.32
N SER A 18 -7.18 16.74 -4.48
CA SER A 18 -6.84 18.16 -4.60
C SER A 18 -7.99 19.06 -4.15
N ASP A 19 -9.23 18.75 -4.54
CA ASP A 19 -10.40 19.55 -4.17
C ASP A 19 -10.63 19.59 -2.66
N LEU A 20 -10.38 18.45 -1.98
CA LEU A 20 -10.60 18.32 -0.54
C LEU A 20 -9.42 18.83 0.30
N THR A 21 -8.19 18.79 -0.22
CA THR A 21 -6.98 19.03 0.58
C THR A 21 -6.11 20.19 0.09
N GLY A 22 -6.33 20.65 -1.15
CA GLY A 22 -5.46 21.60 -1.84
C GLY A 22 -4.11 21.02 -2.28
N LYS A 23 -3.94 19.70 -2.25
CA LYS A 23 -2.67 19.02 -2.52
C LYS A 23 -2.78 18.01 -3.64
N VAL A 24 -1.72 17.90 -4.44
CA VAL A 24 -1.62 16.93 -5.53
C VAL A 24 -0.69 15.78 -5.09
N PRO A 25 -1.17 14.52 -5.08
CA PRO A 25 -0.33 13.38 -4.72
C PRO A 25 0.93 13.29 -5.58
N ARG A 26 2.06 12.93 -4.97
CA ARG A 26 3.29 12.61 -5.71
C ARG A 26 3.41 11.13 -6.05
N PHE A 27 2.80 10.25 -5.25
CA PHE A 27 2.95 8.81 -5.37
C PHE A 27 1.63 8.13 -5.71
N PHE A 28 1.70 7.02 -6.44
CA PHE A 28 0.56 6.12 -6.63
C PHE A 28 0.98 4.66 -6.52
N ARG A 29 0.05 3.79 -6.13
CA ARG A 29 0.21 2.34 -6.14
C ARG A 29 -0.82 1.73 -7.09
N PRO A 30 -0.40 0.94 -8.09
CA PRO A 30 -1.32 0.32 -9.03
C PRO A 30 -2.12 -0.79 -8.32
N PRO A 31 -3.46 -0.87 -8.52
CA PRO A 31 -4.25 -2.02 -8.07
C PRO A 31 -3.63 -3.34 -8.55
N TYR A 32 -3.62 -4.35 -7.67
CA TYR A 32 -3.02 -5.67 -7.90
C TYR A 32 -1.51 -5.67 -8.22
N GLY A 33 -0.81 -4.53 -8.06
CA GLY A 33 0.58 -4.40 -8.53
C GLY A 33 0.70 -4.42 -10.06
N ASN A 34 -0.43 -4.42 -10.78
CA ASN A 34 -0.48 -4.61 -12.23
C ASN A 34 -0.11 -3.33 -12.94
N ILE A 35 1.10 -3.32 -13.50
CA ILE A 35 1.64 -2.15 -14.18
C ILE A 35 2.39 -2.54 -15.45
N ASP A 36 2.00 -1.90 -16.56
CA ASP A 36 2.70 -1.99 -17.84
C ASP A 36 3.32 -0.64 -18.22
N ASN A 37 3.93 -0.58 -19.41
CA ASN A 37 4.55 0.66 -19.90
C ASN A 37 3.54 1.80 -20.09
N ARG A 38 2.27 1.50 -20.40
CA ARG A 38 1.23 2.51 -20.62
C ARG A 38 0.85 3.14 -19.28
N VAL A 39 0.61 2.33 -18.26
CA VAL A 39 0.29 2.81 -16.90
C VAL A 39 1.45 3.66 -16.35
N ARG A 40 2.71 3.19 -16.48
CA ARG A 40 3.90 3.98 -16.09
C ARG A 40 3.98 5.30 -16.82
N ALA A 41 3.77 5.29 -18.14
CA ALA A 41 3.89 6.49 -18.96
C ALA A 41 2.81 7.52 -18.61
N ILE A 42 1.55 7.10 -18.46
CA ILE A 42 0.45 8.01 -18.10
C ILE A 42 0.69 8.59 -16.71
N ALA A 43 0.97 7.75 -15.71
CA ALA A 43 1.19 8.22 -14.36
C ALA A 43 2.35 9.22 -14.26
N LYS A 44 3.51 8.91 -14.86
CA LYS A 44 4.70 9.75 -14.79
C LYS A 44 4.63 11.01 -15.66
N TYR A 45 4.29 10.87 -16.94
CA TYR A 45 4.42 11.97 -17.90
C TYR A 45 3.18 12.84 -18.03
N VAL A 46 2.01 12.35 -17.63
CA VAL A 46 0.78 13.17 -17.62
C VAL A 46 0.53 13.78 -16.24
N PHE A 47 0.71 12.98 -15.18
CA PHE A 47 0.36 13.40 -13.82
C PHE A 47 1.55 13.62 -12.89
N GLY A 48 2.79 13.41 -13.33
CA GLY A 48 3.98 13.59 -12.47
C GLY A 48 4.10 12.58 -11.33
N LEU A 49 3.33 11.48 -11.36
CA LEU A 49 3.29 10.50 -10.28
C LEU A 49 4.46 9.51 -10.32
N GLU A 50 4.98 9.17 -9.15
CA GLU A 50 5.93 8.09 -8.92
C GLU A 50 5.20 6.79 -8.51
N THR A 51 5.52 5.67 -9.18
CA THR A 51 4.93 4.36 -8.86
C THR A 51 5.59 3.76 -7.61
N VAL A 52 4.78 3.32 -6.66
CA VAL A 52 5.22 2.62 -5.45
C VAL A 52 4.74 1.16 -5.46
N ILE A 53 5.69 0.24 -5.49
CA ILE A 53 5.47 -1.21 -5.31
C ILE A 53 5.98 -1.60 -3.91
N TRP A 54 5.65 -2.81 -3.45
CA TRP A 54 6.07 -3.35 -2.16
C TRP A 54 7.14 -4.43 -2.32
N ASN A 55 7.90 -4.66 -1.25
CA ASN A 55 8.87 -5.76 -1.16
C ASN A 55 8.24 -7.02 -0.55
N TYR A 56 7.22 -6.85 0.28
CA TYR A 56 6.58 -7.93 1.01
C TYR A 56 5.06 -7.75 1.04
N ASP A 57 4.33 -8.81 0.69
CA ASP A 57 2.88 -8.88 0.80
C ASP A 57 2.53 -9.60 2.10
N SER A 58 1.76 -8.94 2.98
CA SER A 58 1.33 -9.52 4.26
C SER A 58 0.26 -10.60 4.09
N VAL A 59 -0.41 -10.64 2.93
CA VAL A 59 -1.55 -11.54 2.66
C VAL A 59 -2.72 -11.29 3.62
N ASP A 60 -2.84 -10.08 4.17
CA ASP A 60 -3.92 -9.68 5.07
C ASP A 60 -5.29 -9.59 4.37
N TRP A 61 -5.31 -9.43 3.05
CA TRP A 61 -6.50 -9.56 2.20
C TRP A 61 -7.13 -10.97 2.27
N GLY A 62 -6.33 -11.99 2.63
CA GLY A 62 -6.82 -13.36 2.83
C GLY A 62 -7.48 -13.61 4.19
N LEU A 63 -7.37 -12.67 5.15
CA LEU A 63 -8.04 -12.76 6.44
C LEU A 63 -9.54 -12.57 6.29
N ASN A 64 -10.30 -12.88 7.35
CA ASN A 64 -11.70 -12.47 7.42
C ASN A 64 -11.82 -10.95 7.20
N GLN A 65 -12.77 -10.54 6.35
CA GLN A 65 -12.88 -9.15 5.92
C GLN A 65 -14.02 -8.42 6.68
N THR A 66 -14.04 -8.52 8.02
CA THR A 66 -15.12 -7.92 8.81
C THR A 66 -15.11 -6.41 8.64
N TYR A 67 -16.26 -5.85 8.28
CA TYR A 67 -16.48 -4.42 8.00
C TYR A 67 -15.68 -3.85 6.84
N ALA A 68 -15.08 -4.70 5.99
CA ALA A 68 -14.44 -4.23 4.78
C ALA A 68 -15.41 -3.40 3.93
N THR A 69 -14.94 -2.23 3.50
CA THR A 69 -15.68 -1.32 2.62
C THR A 69 -15.03 -1.34 1.25
N GLY A 70 -15.83 -1.30 0.19
CA GLY A 70 -15.35 -1.36 -1.19
C GLY A 70 -16.24 -2.22 -2.07
N ASP A 71 -16.09 -2.07 -3.37
CA ASP A 71 -16.77 -2.85 -4.40
C ASP A 71 -16.07 -4.19 -4.70
N GLN A 72 -14.78 -4.31 -4.36
CA GLN A 72 -13.93 -5.48 -4.59
C GLN A 72 -13.34 -6.02 -3.27
N VAL A 73 -14.20 -6.43 -2.33
CA VAL A 73 -13.75 -7.14 -1.11
C VAL A 73 -13.55 -8.62 -1.43
N ASP A 74 -12.33 -9.12 -1.23
CA ASP A 74 -12.03 -10.54 -1.41
C ASP A 74 -12.79 -11.40 -0.39
N VAL A 75 -13.41 -12.47 -0.87
CA VAL A 75 -14.00 -13.49 -0.01
C VAL A 75 -12.91 -14.49 0.36
N PRO A 76 -12.55 -14.62 1.65
CA PRO A 76 -11.51 -15.55 2.08
C PRO A 76 -11.86 -16.98 1.68
N ASP A 77 -10.91 -17.67 1.05
CA ASP A 77 -11.05 -19.09 0.74
C ASP A 77 -10.96 -19.89 2.06
N PRO A 78 -12.02 -20.59 2.49
CA PRO A 78 -12.02 -21.34 3.75
C PRO A 78 -10.95 -22.43 3.83
N SER A 79 -10.41 -22.87 2.68
CA SER A 79 -9.40 -23.92 2.61
C SER A 79 -7.96 -23.42 2.66
N SER A 80 -7.75 -22.12 2.42
CA SER A 80 -6.40 -21.53 2.28
C SER A 80 -6.21 -20.18 2.98
N ALA A 81 -7.27 -19.61 3.57
CA ALA A 81 -7.21 -18.36 4.32
C ALA A 81 -6.21 -18.47 5.49
N PRO A 82 -5.27 -17.51 5.62
CA PRO A 82 -4.36 -17.49 6.76
C PRO A 82 -5.12 -17.15 8.04
N SER A 83 -4.59 -17.58 9.18
CA SER A 83 -5.00 -17.05 10.48
C SER A 83 -4.36 -15.68 10.73
N LEU A 84 -4.97 -14.90 11.63
CA LEU A 84 -4.40 -13.63 12.07
C LEU A 84 -2.97 -13.81 12.62
N ASP A 85 -2.72 -14.87 13.39
CA ASP A 85 -1.39 -15.16 13.94
C ASP A 85 -0.37 -15.46 12.83
N GLN A 86 -0.77 -16.21 11.79
CA GLN A 86 0.10 -16.49 10.65
C GLN A 86 0.50 -15.22 9.91
N VAL A 87 -0.44 -14.30 9.68
CA VAL A 87 -0.13 -13.00 9.06
C VAL A 87 0.81 -12.19 9.93
N VAL A 88 0.54 -12.07 11.24
CA VAL A 88 1.40 -11.34 12.19
C VAL A 88 2.82 -11.90 12.20
N GLU A 89 2.98 -13.21 12.42
CA GLU A 89 4.29 -13.87 12.46
C GLU A 89 5.07 -13.70 11.14
N SER A 90 4.36 -13.68 10.01
CA SER A 90 4.98 -13.52 8.69
C SER A 90 5.54 -12.11 8.47
N VAL A 91 4.80 -11.08 8.90
CA VAL A 91 5.23 -9.67 8.88
C VAL A 91 6.41 -9.46 9.83
N GLU A 92 6.32 -10.00 11.04
CA GLU A 92 7.40 -9.94 12.03
C GLU A 92 8.69 -10.60 11.53
N ARG A 93 8.55 -11.78 10.90
CA ARG A 93 9.68 -12.48 10.29
C ARG A 93 10.34 -11.64 9.21
N PHE A 94 9.56 -11.02 8.33
CA PHE A 94 10.10 -10.12 7.30
C PHE A 94 10.87 -8.96 7.95
N ALA A 95 10.27 -8.27 8.93
CA ALA A 95 10.90 -7.16 9.64
C ALA A 95 12.19 -7.55 10.38
N ILE A 96 12.28 -8.77 10.94
CA ILE A 96 13.50 -9.24 11.61
C ILE A 96 14.60 -9.62 10.61
N GLN A 97 14.24 -10.14 9.44
CA GLN A 97 15.18 -10.65 8.45
C GLN A 97 15.67 -9.60 7.45
N THR A 98 15.03 -8.44 7.38
CA THR A 98 15.41 -7.34 6.49
C THR A 98 15.81 -6.09 7.27
N GLN A 99 16.63 -5.24 6.64
CA GLN A 99 17.01 -3.93 7.19
C GLN A 99 16.14 -2.78 6.65
N ALA A 100 15.44 -3.02 5.53
CA ALA A 100 14.55 -2.05 4.89
C ALA A 100 13.53 -2.76 3.98
N GLY A 101 12.38 -2.13 3.77
CA GLY A 101 11.40 -2.60 2.81
C GLY A 101 10.04 -1.92 2.96
N LEU A 102 9.20 -2.11 1.95
CA LEU A 102 7.80 -1.71 1.96
C LEU A 102 6.92 -2.95 2.12
N ILE A 103 6.04 -2.93 3.13
CA ILE A 103 5.09 -4.00 3.44
C ILE A 103 3.72 -3.56 2.91
N LEU A 104 3.09 -4.39 2.08
CA LEU A 104 1.72 -4.18 1.63
C LEU A 104 0.74 -4.68 2.70
N GLN A 105 -0.19 -3.80 3.07
CA GLN A 105 -1.31 -4.06 3.97
C GLN A 105 -2.54 -3.29 3.49
N HIS A 106 -3.71 -3.63 4.03
CA HIS A 106 -5.00 -3.03 3.70
C HIS A 106 -5.74 -2.60 4.97
N GLU A 107 -6.09 -1.32 5.10
CA GLU A 107 -6.83 -0.78 6.25
C GLU A 107 -8.35 -0.95 6.16
N LEU A 108 -8.85 -1.85 5.30
CA LEU A 108 -10.28 -2.00 5.02
C LEU A 108 -11.02 -2.82 6.08
N SER A 109 -10.41 -3.88 6.63
CA SER A 109 -11.05 -4.81 7.57
C SER A 109 -10.49 -4.71 8.97
N ARG A 110 -11.31 -5.11 9.95
CA ARG A 110 -10.89 -5.15 11.36
C ARG A 110 -9.66 -6.05 11.55
N GLU A 111 -9.62 -7.18 10.87
CA GLU A 111 -8.57 -8.19 10.99
C GLU A 111 -7.24 -7.71 10.40
N ALA A 112 -7.25 -7.05 9.24
CA ALA A 112 -6.05 -6.49 8.66
C ALA A 112 -5.45 -5.35 9.52
N VAL A 113 -6.31 -4.48 10.08
CA VAL A 113 -5.88 -3.46 11.05
C VAL A 113 -5.33 -4.09 12.33
N GLU A 114 -5.92 -5.18 12.80
CA GLU A 114 -5.41 -5.91 13.97
C GLU A 114 -4.06 -6.59 13.69
N ALA A 115 -3.85 -7.11 12.47
CA ALA A 115 -2.56 -7.67 12.05
C ALA A 115 -1.44 -6.61 12.10
N PHE A 116 -1.73 -5.39 11.62
CA PHE A 116 -0.81 -4.25 11.78
C PHE A 116 -0.54 -3.95 13.27
N ARG A 117 -1.59 -3.82 14.10
CA ARG A 117 -1.44 -3.50 15.52
C ARG A 117 -0.56 -4.50 16.27
N ARG A 118 -0.76 -5.80 16.02
CA ARG A 118 -0.04 -6.87 16.71
C ARG A 118 1.41 -7.00 16.25
N SER A 119 1.70 -6.78 14.97
CA SER A 119 3.06 -6.81 14.43
C SER A 119 3.87 -5.53 14.72
N TRP A 120 3.21 -4.41 15.07
CA TRP A 120 3.85 -3.11 15.25
C TRP A 120 5.01 -3.08 16.26
N ALA A 121 4.88 -3.79 17.38
CA ALA A 121 5.92 -3.82 18.40
C ALA A 121 7.24 -4.42 17.90
N THR A 122 7.18 -5.33 16.92
CA THR A 122 8.35 -5.91 16.26
C THR A 122 8.81 -5.03 15.09
N VAL A 123 7.86 -4.55 14.29
CA VAL A 123 8.12 -3.68 13.13
C VAL A 123 8.71 -2.33 13.53
N SER A 124 8.47 -1.81 14.73
CA SER A 124 9.01 -0.51 15.18
C SER A 124 10.40 -0.59 15.86
N GLN A 125 11.03 -1.78 15.92
CA GLN A 125 12.35 -1.95 16.53
C GLN A 125 13.49 -1.48 15.62
N GLN A 126 14.67 -1.24 16.19
CA GLN A 126 15.80 -0.57 15.51
C GLN A 126 16.27 -1.25 14.21
N ASN A 127 16.01 -2.55 14.02
CA ASN A 127 16.42 -3.30 12.82
C ASN A 127 15.54 -3.00 11.60
N PHE A 128 14.26 -2.67 11.80
CA PHE A 128 13.34 -2.25 10.76
C PHE A 128 12.72 -0.91 11.17
N ARG A 129 13.48 0.19 11.07
CA ARG A 129 13.02 1.45 11.67
C ARG A 129 11.93 2.10 10.81
N ALA A 130 10.67 1.97 11.23
CA ALA A 130 9.57 2.78 10.71
C ALA A 130 9.81 4.26 11.09
N PHE A 131 10.46 5.01 10.20
CA PHE A 131 10.90 6.38 10.46
C PHE A 131 9.81 7.41 10.14
N GLY A 132 8.86 7.05 9.28
CA GLY A 132 7.78 7.92 8.84
C GLY A 132 7.12 7.39 7.58
N PRO A 133 6.32 8.21 6.90
CA PRO A 133 5.76 7.87 5.61
C PRO A 133 6.84 7.83 4.53
N LEU A 134 6.47 7.27 3.37
CA LEU A 134 7.38 6.95 2.29
C LEU A 134 8.40 8.05 1.95
N PRO A 135 8.04 9.34 1.79
CA PRO A 135 9.02 10.36 1.43
C PRO A 135 10.12 10.54 2.48
N VAL A 136 9.83 10.24 3.75
CA VAL A 136 10.83 10.32 4.82
C VAL A 136 11.83 9.16 4.73
N CYS A 137 11.35 8.01 4.24
CA CYS A 137 12.17 6.84 3.97
C CYS A 137 12.96 6.93 2.64
N LEU A 138 12.67 7.94 1.82
CA LEU A 138 13.35 8.24 0.56
C LEU A 138 14.27 9.46 0.74
N ASP A 139 15.39 9.51 0.01
CA ASP A 139 16.32 10.65 -0.05
C ASP A 139 16.64 11.30 1.32
N ALA A 140 16.91 10.49 2.34
CA ALA A 140 17.23 10.93 3.72
C ALA A 140 16.18 11.86 4.36
N GLY A 141 14.95 11.85 3.86
CA GLY A 141 13.83 12.64 4.38
C GLY A 141 13.62 14.00 3.72
N GLU A 142 14.31 14.27 2.61
CA GLU A 142 14.19 15.52 1.86
C GLU A 142 13.17 15.45 0.70
N SER A 143 12.54 14.29 0.48
CA SER A 143 11.53 14.15 -0.56
C SER A 143 10.22 14.87 -0.20
N GLU A 144 9.79 15.77 -1.09
CA GLU A 144 8.45 16.37 -1.03
C GLU A 144 7.35 15.30 -1.12
N TRP A 145 6.28 15.50 -0.35
CA TRP A 145 5.17 14.54 -0.21
C TRP A 145 4.12 14.71 -1.32
N TYR A 146 4.02 15.92 -1.83
CA TYR A 146 3.05 16.37 -2.82
C TYR A 146 3.81 17.11 -3.93
N GLN A 147 3.18 17.24 -5.10
CA GLN A 147 3.73 18.04 -6.21
C GLN A 147 3.54 19.53 -5.98
#